data_AF-A0A388NY74-F1
#
_entry.id   AF-A0A388NY74-F1
#
_cell.length_a   1.000
_cell.length_b   1.000
_cell.length_c   1.000
_cell.angle_alpha   90.00
_cell.angle_beta   90.00
_cell.angle_gamma   90.00
#
_symmetry.space_group_name_H-M   'P 1'
#
loop_
_entity.id
_entity.type
_entity.pdbx_description
1 polymer ?
#
loop_
_entity_poly.entity_id
_entity_poly.type
_entity_poly.pdbx_seq_one_letter_code
_entity_poly.pdbx_strand_id
1 'polypeptide(L)' 'MANAIGFEDLVAIEDLNFMNALATGKTYSPGFKEAVDVVSVQQALINSWTSRKWEPVVDLTI' A
#
# COMPACT_ATOMS: atom_id res chain seq x y z
N MET A 1 -7.59 29.97 -5.78
CA MET A 1 -6.91 28.95 -6.60
C MET A 1 -6.10 28.11 -5.64
N ALA A 2 -6.38 26.82 -5.51
CA ALA A 2 -5.54 25.91 -4.73
C ALA A 2 -4.39 25.45 -5.63
N ASN A 3 -3.17 25.48 -5.13
CA ASN A 3 -2.04 24.87 -5.84
C ASN A 3 -2.30 23.35 -5.90
N ALA A 4 -2.08 22.76 -7.09
CA ALA A 4 -2.14 21.31 -7.21
C ALA A 4 -1.03 20.69 -6.35
N ILE A 5 -1.36 19.65 -5.60
CA ILE A 5 -0.39 18.87 -4.83
C ILE A 5 0.46 18.08 -5.83
N GLY A 6 1.77 18.28 -5.81
CA GLY A 6 2.74 17.56 -6.64
C GLY A 6 3.07 16.18 -6.08
N PHE A 7 3.78 15.37 -6.85
CA PHE A 7 4.26 14.07 -6.38
C PHE A 7 5.26 14.24 -5.23
N GLU A 8 6.15 15.23 -5.33
CA GLU A 8 7.12 15.58 -4.30
C GLU A 8 6.44 16.00 -2.99
N ASP A 9 5.30 16.70 -3.08
CA ASP A 9 4.50 17.06 -1.91
C ASP A 9 3.93 15.80 -1.23
N LEU A 10 3.46 14.81 -2.00
CA LEU A 10 2.97 13.55 -1.46
C LEU A 10 4.07 12.78 -0.73
N VAL A 11 5.26 12.69 -1.32
CA VAL A 11 6.43 12.04 -0.69
C VAL A 11 6.83 12.77 0.59
N ALA A 12 6.90 14.10 0.56
CA ALA A 12 7.24 14.89 1.75
C ALA A 12 6.22 14.69 2.90
N ILE A 13 4.94 14.57 2.57
CA ILE A 13 3.88 14.28 3.55
C ILE A 13 4.03 12.86 4.10
N GLU A 14 4.32 11.87 3.26
CA GLU A 14 4.55 10.48 3.67
C GLU A 14 5.72 10.38 4.65
N ASP A 15 6.87 10.97 4.31
CA ASP A 15 8.09 11.01 5.11
C ASP A 15 7.85 11.65 6.48
N LEU A 16 7.14 12.80 6.49
CA LEU A 16 6.80 13.50 7.73
C LEU A 16 5.94 12.62 8.64
N ASN A 17 4.93 11.94 8.10
CA ASN A 17 4.06 11.07 8.87
C ASN A 17 4.81 9.86 9.43
N PHE A 18 5.71 9.28 8.64
CA PHE A 18 6.54 8.16 9.07
C PHE A 18 7.51 8.58 10.20
N MET A 19 8.22 9.69 10.03
CA MET A 19 9.12 10.24 11.06
C MET A 19 8.38 10.60 12.35
N ASN A 20 7.17 11.16 12.26
CA ASN A 20 6.34 11.46 13.42
C ASN A 20 5.90 10.19 14.17
N ALA A 21 5.55 9.13 13.45
CA ALA A 21 5.21 7.85 14.05
C ALA A 21 6.39 7.27 14.84
N LEU A 22 7.61 7.33 14.27
CA LEU A 22 8.83 6.93 14.96
C LEU A 22 9.11 7.77 16.22
N ALA A 23 9.06 9.10 16.09
CA ALA A 23 9.37 10.02 17.19
C ALA A 23 8.37 9.90 18.36
N THR A 24 7.13 9.49 18.08
CA THR A 24 6.07 9.37 19.08
C THR A 24 5.79 7.92 19.52
N GLY A 25 6.52 6.94 18.97
CA GLY A 25 6.32 5.52 19.25
C GLY A 25 4.94 4.99 18.83
N LYS A 26 4.30 5.65 17.85
CA LYS A 26 3.00 5.24 17.32
C LYS A 26 3.20 4.32 16.11
N THR A 27 2.25 3.42 15.88
CA THR A 27 2.21 2.60 14.67
C THR A 27 1.94 3.48 13.44
N TYR A 28 2.77 3.36 12.42
CA TYR A 28 2.53 3.95 11.11
C TYR A 28 1.65 3.04 10.25
N SER A 29 0.77 3.63 9.43
CA SER A 29 0.00 2.93 8.40
C SER A 29 -0.05 3.80 7.14
N PRO A 30 0.03 3.22 5.92
CA PRO A 30 0.13 1.78 5.64
C PRO A 30 1.49 1.19 6.03
N GLY A 31 1.48 -0.04 6.57
CA GLY A 31 2.67 -0.82 6.91
C GLY A 31 2.79 -2.07 6.04
N PHE A 32 3.58 -3.04 6.49
CA PHE A 32 3.78 -4.27 5.72
C PHE A 32 2.51 -5.12 5.59
N LYS A 33 1.56 -5.01 6.51
CA LYS A 33 0.28 -5.72 6.37
C LYS A 33 -0.46 -5.27 5.11
N GLU A 34 -0.65 -3.97 4.95
CA GLU A 34 -1.31 -3.39 3.80
C GLU A 34 -0.50 -3.64 2.51
N ALA A 35 0.84 -3.69 2.59
CA ALA A 35 1.67 -4.09 1.47
C ALA A 35 1.40 -5.54 1.02
N VAL A 36 1.21 -6.48 1.96
CA VAL A 36 0.82 -7.86 1.64
C VAL A 36 -0.59 -7.92 1.05
N ASP A 37 -1.51 -7.08 1.53
CA ASP A 37 -2.85 -6.99 0.93
C ASP A 37 -2.77 -6.57 -0.55
N VAL A 38 -1.88 -5.64 -0.93
CA VAL A 38 -1.63 -5.30 -2.34
C VAL A 38 -1.04 -6.47 -3.12
N VAL A 39 -0.06 -7.18 -2.54
CA VAL A 39 0.56 -8.36 -3.16
C VAL A 39 -0.48 -9.47 -3.38
N SER A 40 -1.45 -9.63 -2.49
CA SER A 40 -2.53 -10.61 -2.66
C SER A 40 -3.35 -10.37 -3.93
N VAL A 41 -3.64 -9.10 -4.23
CA VAL A 41 -4.34 -8.70 -5.46
C VAL A 41 -3.44 -8.94 -6.67
N GLN A 42 -2.16 -8.58 -6.58
CA GLN A 42 -1.20 -8.80 -7.67
C GLN A 42 -1.07 -10.30 -8.01
N GLN A 43 -1.04 -11.17 -7.00
CA GLN A 43 -1.02 -12.62 -7.21
C GLN A 43 -2.30 -13.11 -7.89
N ALA A 44 -3.47 -12.62 -7.47
CA ALA A 44 -4.74 -12.96 -8.11
C ALA A 44 -4.77 -12.51 -9.58
N LEU A 45 -4.21 -11.33 -9.90
CA LEU A 45 -4.09 -10.84 -11.28
C LEU A 45 -3.18 -11.75 -12.14
N ILE A 46 -2.04 -12.17 -11.61
CA ILE A 46 -1.12 -13.10 -12.28
C ILE A 46 -1.82 -14.45 -12.56
N ASN A 47 -2.54 -14.97 -11.56
CA ASN A 47 -3.29 -16.22 -11.71
C ASN A 47 -4.40 -16.07 -12.76
N SER A 48 -5.14 -14.96 -12.71
CA SER A 48 -6.25 -14.66 -13.63
C SER A 48 -5.78 -14.55 -15.07
N TRP A 49 -4.59 -13.94 -15.30
CA TRP A 49 -3.99 -13.88 -16.62
C TRP A 49 -3.78 -15.28 -17.22
N THR A 50 -3.29 -16.21 -16.41
CA THR A 50 -3.01 -17.59 -16.81
C THR A 50 -4.29 -18.41 -16.97
N SER A 51 -5.20 -18.34 -16.00
CA SER A 51 -6.40 -19.17 -15.96
C SER A 51 -7.52 -18.66 -16.87
N ARG A 52 -7.44 -17.39 -17.29
CA ARG A 52 -8.47 -16.67 -18.07
C ARG A 52 -9.82 -16.63 -17.36
N LYS A 53 -9.81 -16.66 -16.02
CA LYS A 53 -10.98 -16.65 -15.15
C LYS A 53 -10.80 -15.63 -14.03
N TRP A 54 -11.90 -15.35 -13.33
CA TRP A 54 -11.84 -14.67 -12.05
C TRP A 54 -11.14 -15.56 -11.03
N GLU A 55 -10.11 -15.02 -10.39
CA GLU A 55 -9.37 -15.70 -9.32
C GLU A 55 -9.66 -14.99 -8.00
N PRO A 56 -9.81 -15.74 -6.88
CA PRO A 56 -10.03 -15.13 -5.59
C PRO A 56 -8.78 -14.39 -5.12
N VAL A 57 -8.99 -13.22 -4.50
CA VAL A 57 -7.97 -12.58 -3.68
C VAL A 57 -7.98 -13.28 -2.33
N VAL A 58 -6.85 -13.86 -1.92
CA VAL A 58 -6.72 -14.63 -0.69
C VAL A 58 -5.73 -13.96 0.25
N ASP A 59 -5.93 -14.12 1.55
CA ASP A 59 -4.96 -13.66 2.54
C ASP A 59 -3.64 -14.44 2.36
N LEU A 60 -2.51 -13.72 2.30
CA LEU A 60 -1.17 -14.29 2.14
C LEU A 60 -0.35 -14.23 3.45
N THR A 61 -0.97 -13.80 4.55
CA THR A 61 -0.34 -13.75 5.89
C THR A 61 -0.51 -15.03 6.70
N ILE A 62 -1.23 -16.01 6.15
CA ILE A 62 -1.45 -17.36 6.70
C ILE A 62 -0.22 -18.26 6.64
#